data_AF-A0A3V7KLC8-F1
#
_entry.id   AF-A0A3V7KLC8-F1
#
_cell.length_a   1.000
_cell.length_b   1.000
_cell.length_c   1.000
_cell.angle_alpha   90.00
_cell.angle_beta   90.00
_cell.angle_gamma   90.00
#
_symmetry.space_group_name_H-M   'P 1'
#
loop_
_entity.id
_entity.type
_entity.pdbx_description
1 polymer ?
#
loop_
_entity_poly.entity_id
_entity_poly.type
_entity_poly.pdbx_seq_one_letter_code
_entity_poly.pdbx_strand_id
1 'polypeptide(L)'
;MKRIKVIASNVANSTEKMWLDLNITENLHIDLENEILGSGSVMWEQWHDFNILELDKNNALMDWKNDSFSECKSTIDILNRRLVVGEKIRYIDDGEHYIYRIEEIRDELF
;
A
#
# COMPACT_ATOMS: atom_id res chain seq x y z
N MET A 1 -12.28 -13.57 6.05
CA MET A 1 -11.73 -12.25 5.66
C MET A 1 -11.57 -11.39 6.89
N LYS A 2 -10.58 -10.50 6.87
CA LYS A 2 -10.27 -9.60 7.97
C LYS A 2 -9.71 -8.29 7.42
N ARG A 3 -10.02 -7.19 8.10
CA ARG A 3 -9.45 -5.87 7.80
C ARG A 3 -8.20 -5.64 8.63
N ILE A 4 -7.12 -5.19 8.01
CA ILE A 4 -5.87 -4.86 8.69
C ILE A 4 -5.36 -3.49 8.31
N LYS A 5 -4.60 -2.89 9.22
CA LYS A 5 -3.80 -1.70 8.97
C LYS A 5 -2.32 -2.04 8.96
N VAL A 6 -1.67 -1.84 7.83
CA VAL A 6 -0.22 -1.97 7.66
C VAL A 6 0.41 -0.60 7.84
N ILE A 7 1.49 -0.51 8.60
CA ILE A 7 2.30 0.71 8.75
C ILE A 7 3.72 0.37 8.34
N ALA A 8 4.30 1.18 7.47
CA ALA A 8 5.63 1.00 6.93
C ALA A 8 6.40 2.32 6.90
N SER A 9 7.72 2.25 7.04
CA SER A 9 8.61 3.41 6.98
C SER A 9 9.59 3.29 5.82
N ASN A 10 9.89 4.40 5.15
CA ASN A 10 10.84 4.42 4.04
C ASN A 10 12.23 4.02 4.57
N VAL A 11 12.89 3.12 3.84
CA VAL A 11 14.20 2.57 4.22
C VAL A 11 15.31 3.62 4.12
N ALA A 12 15.23 4.53 3.15
CA ALA A 12 16.20 5.61 2.96
C ALA A 12 15.93 6.80 3.88
N ASN A 13 14.66 7.10 4.14
CA ASN A 13 14.25 8.21 4.99
C ASN A 13 13.18 7.78 6.02
N SER A 14 13.60 7.42 7.23
CA SER A 14 12.66 6.89 8.25
C SER A 14 11.62 7.89 8.75
N THR A 15 11.74 9.18 8.41
CA THR A 15 10.67 10.14 8.72
C THR A 15 9.48 9.93 7.80
N GLU A 16 9.68 9.52 6.55
CA GLU A 16 8.62 9.21 5.60
C GLU A 16 7.96 7.86 5.88
N LYS A 17 6.64 7.85 5.79
CA LYS A 17 5.82 6.71 6.19
C LYS A 17 4.75 6.41 5.16
N MET A 18 4.27 5.18 5.21
CA MET A 18 3.14 4.69 4.46
C MET A 18 2.23 3.93 5.41
N TRP A 19 0.92 4.08 5.22
CA TRP A 19 -0.02 3.16 5.82
C TRP A 19 -0.99 2.63 4.75
N LEU A 20 -1.41 1.38 4.93
CA LEU A 20 -2.38 0.71 4.06
C LEU A 20 -3.48 0.12 4.94
N ASP A 21 -4.71 0.23 4.46
CA ASP A 21 -5.90 -0.38 5.03
C ASP A 21 -6.45 -1.36 4.00
N LEU A 22 -6.38 -2.66 4.33
CA LEU A 22 -6.52 -3.75 3.38
C LEU A 22 -7.51 -4.80 3.91
N ASN A 23 -8.30 -5.36 2.99
CA ASN A 23 -8.98 -6.63 3.23
C ASN A 23 -8.03 -7.78 2.91
N ILE A 24 -7.87 -8.70 3.86
CA ILE A 24 -7.02 -9.87 3.71
C ILE A 24 -7.79 -11.17 3.95
N THR A 25 -7.30 -12.21 3.28
CA THR A 25 -7.67 -13.61 3.51
C THR A 25 -7.09 -14.12 4.82
N GLU A 26 -7.52 -15.31 5.26
CA GLU A 26 -6.99 -15.96 6.47
C GLU A 26 -5.47 -16.25 6.38
N ASN A 27 -4.93 -16.35 5.17
CA ASN A 27 -3.51 -16.59 4.91
C ASN A 27 -2.67 -15.30 4.82
N LEU A 28 -3.21 -14.14 5.25
CA LEU A 28 -2.55 -12.84 5.20
C LEU A 28 -2.14 -12.38 3.77
N HIS A 29 -2.92 -12.79 2.78
CA HIS A 29 -2.85 -12.27 1.41
C HIS A 29 -4.00 -11.28 1.19
N ILE A 30 -3.78 -10.27 0.35
CA ILE A 30 -4.86 -9.35 -0.06
C ILE A 30 -5.98 -10.14 -0.70
N ASP A 31 -7.20 -9.79 -0.31
CA ASP A 31 -8.42 -10.31 -0.93
C ASP A 31 -8.69 -9.56 -2.26
N LEU A 32 -8.73 -10.31 -3.35
CA LEU A 32 -8.86 -9.79 -4.72
C LEU A 32 -10.30 -9.82 -5.24
N GLU A 33 -11.28 -10.22 -4.42
CA GLU A 33 -12.69 -10.29 -4.86
C GLU A 33 -13.37 -8.91 -4.98
N ASN A 34 -12.74 -7.85 -4.45
CA ASN A 34 -13.29 -6.48 -4.46
C ASN A 34 -12.70 -5.63 -5.58
N GLU A 35 -13.49 -4.72 -6.15
CA GLU A 35 -12.98 -3.74 -7.14
C GLU A 35 -11.93 -2.81 -6.51
N ILE A 36 -12.18 -2.37 -5.27
CA ILE A 36 -11.24 -1.61 -4.45
C ILE A 36 -10.67 -2.56 -3.39
N LEU A 37 -9.39 -2.86 -3.50
CA LEU A 37 -8.67 -3.80 -2.64
C LEU A 37 -8.37 -3.22 -1.25
N GLY A 38 -8.35 -1.88 -1.18
CA GLY A 38 -8.08 -1.14 0.03
C GLY A 38 -7.79 0.32 -0.25
N SER A 39 -7.19 0.98 0.73
CA SER A 39 -6.76 2.37 0.62
C SER A 39 -5.48 2.57 1.40
N GLY A 40 -4.82 3.70 1.19
CA GLY A 40 -3.64 4.03 1.96
C GLY A 40 -3.31 5.51 1.88
N SER A 41 -2.24 5.86 2.58
CA SER A 41 -1.55 7.11 2.35
C SER A 41 -0.05 6.92 2.42
N VAL A 42 0.67 7.76 1.70
CA VAL A 42 2.13 7.86 1.73
C VAL A 42 2.53 9.30 2.03
N MET A 43 3.64 9.46 2.74
CA MET A 43 4.16 10.76 3.14
C MET A 43 5.46 11.07 2.40
N TRP A 44 5.51 12.23 1.72
CA TRP A 44 6.71 12.81 1.11
C TRP A 44 7.10 14.13 1.77
N GLU A 45 6.15 15.05 1.87
CA GLU A 45 6.24 16.25 2.72
C GLU A 45 4.97 16.39 3.59
N GLN A 46 3.86 15.94 3.02
CA GLN A 46 2.56 15.78 3.66
C GLN A 46 2.00 14.41 3.29
N TRP A 47 0.86 14.05 3.87
CA TRP A 47 0.16 12.81 3.55
C TRP A 47 -0.64 12.94 2.25
N HIS A 48 -0.50 11.93 1.39
CA HIS A 48 -1.23 11.80 0.14
C HIS A 48 -2.02 10.50 0.12
N ASP A 49 -3.33 10.61 -0.02
CA ASP A 49 -4.27 9.49 0.08
C ASP A 49 -4.55 8.87 -1.29
N PHE A 50 -4.72 7.56 -1.31
CA PHE A 50 -5.02 6.79 -2.52
C PHE A 50 -5.95 5.61 -2.24
N ASN A 51 -6.65 5.16 -3.28
CA ASN A 51 -7.27 3.84 -3.33
C ASN A 51 -6.30 2.83 -3.94
N ILE A 52 -6.50 1.55 -3.64
CA ILE A 52 -5.68 0.44 -4.14
C ILE A 52 -6.55 -0.39 -5.07
N LEU A 53 -6.16 -0.46 -6.35
CA LEU A 53 -6.86 -1.22 -7.38
C LEU A 53 -5.94 -2.29 -7.95
N GLU A 54 -6.50 -3.40 -8.44
CA GLU A 54 -5.71 -4.37 -9.20
C GLU A 54 -5.25 -3.74 -10.52
N LEU A 55 -3.95 -3.81 -10.82
CA LEU A 55 -3.39 -3.38 -12.11
C LEU A 55 -2.96 -4.58 -12.95
N ASP A 56 -2.15 -5.45 -12.36
CA ASP A 56 -1.66 -6.67 -12.98
C ASP A 56 -1.42 -7.75 -11.92
N LYS A 57 -0.83 -8.89 -12.32
CA LYS A 57 -0.60 -10.04 -11.43
C LYS A 57 0.27 -9.74 -10.22
N ASN A 58 1.11 -8.71 -10.23
CA ASN A 58 2.09 -8.45 -9.15
C ASN A 58 1.95 -7.05 -8.54
N ASN A 59 1.35 -6.12 -9.26
CA ASN A 59 1.29 -4.72 -8.86
C ASN A 59 -0.16 -4.26 -8.69
N ALA A 60 -0.41 -3.49 -7.63
CA ALA A 60 -1.61 -2.70 -7.49
C ALA A 60 -1.37 -1.28 -8.02
N LEU A 61 -2.39 -0.67 -8.61
CA LEU A 61 -2.43 0.74 -8.93
C LEU A 61 -2.74 1.54 -7.66
N MET A 62 -2.04 2.65 -7.47
CA MET A 62 -2.39 3.66 -6.48
C MET A 62 -3.20 4.75 -7.18
N ASP A 63 -4.51 4.69 -7.01
CA ASP A 63 -5.46 5.65 -7.57
C ASP A 63 -5.58 6.84 -6.63
N TRP A 64 -4.90 7.94 -6.97
CA TRP A 64 -4.77 9.12 -6.10
C TRP A 64 -6.11 9.82 -5.90
N LYS A 65 -6.42 10.19 -4.64
CA LYS A 65 -7.65 10.93 -4.32
C LYS A 65 -7.57 12.42 -4.62
N ASN A 66 -6.37 12.95 -4.86
CA ASN A 66 -6.16 14.33 -5.23
C ASN A 66 -5.92 14.42 -6.75
N ASP A 67 -6.82 15.11 -7.44
CA ASP A 67 -6.82 15.27 -8.91
C ASP A 67 -5.51 15.85 -9.47
N SER A 68 -4.73 16.56 -8.64
CA SER A 68 -3.40 17.08 -9.02
C SER A 68 -2.42 15.98 -9.43
N PHE A 69 -2.68 14.73 -9.03
CA PHE A 69 -1.85 13.56 -9.35
C PHE A 69 -2.53 12.60 -10.33
N SER A 70 -3.64 13.00 -10.97
CA SER A 70 -4.42 12.13 -11.87
C SER A 70 -3.61 11.61 -13.07
N GLU A 71 -2.56 12.32 -13.48
CA GLU A 71 -1.65 11.89 -14.55
C GLU A 71 -0.46 11.05 -14.04
N CYS A 72 -0.20 11.03 -12.73
CA CYS A 72 0.91 10.30 -12.13
C CYS A 72 0.57 8.82 -12.00
N LYS A 73 1.27 7.96 -12.74
CA LYS A 73 1.10 6.51 -12.62
C LYS A 73 1.95 5.97 -11.46
N SER A 74 1.29 5.66 -10.36
CA SER A 74 1.91 5.10 -9.16
C SER A 74 1.49 3.65 -8.91
N THR A 75 2.43 2.78 -8.50
CA THR A 75 2.17 1.34 -8.28
C THR A 75 2.84 0.81 -7.02
N ILE A 76 2.30 -0.28 -6.48
CA ILE A 76 2.77 -0.89 -5.23
C ILE A 76 2.74 -2.42 -5.28
N ASP A 77 3.81 -3.09 -4.83
CA ASP A 77 4.06 -4.53 -5.01
C ASP A 77 3.49 -5.44 -3.91
N ILE A 78 2.25 -5.19 -3.49
CA ILE A 78 1.60 -5.90 -2.38
C ILE A 78 0.72 -7.07 -2.81
N LEU A 79 0.50 -7.26 -4.10
CA LEU A 79 -0.33 -8.36 -4.62
C LEU A 79 0.44 -9.69 -4.60
N ASN A 80 -0.30 -10.80 -4.50
CA ASN A 80 0.22 -12.17 -4.57
C ASN A 80 1.40 -12.49 -3.64
N ARG A 81 1.47 -11.80 -2.50
CA ARG A 81 2.44 -12.08 -1.45
C ARG A 81 1.78 -12.00 -0.08
N ARG A 82 2.40 -12.69 0.87
CA ARG A 82 2.03 -12.59 2.28
C ARG A 82 2.62 -11.31 2.87
N LEU A 83 1.79 -10.48 3.51
CA LEU A 83 2.26 -9.29 4.21
C LEU A 83 2.69 -9.65 5.64
N VAL A 84 3.94 -9.32 6.01
CA VAL A 84 4.53 -9.67 7.31
C VAL A 84 5.41 -8.52 7.80
N VAL A 85 5.48 -8.30 9.11
CA VAL A 85 6.40 -7.32 9.71
C VAL A 85 7.85 -7.64 9.31
N GLY A 86 8.61 -6.61 8.92
CA GLY A 86 9.97 -6.70 8.41
C GLY A 86 10.09 -6.85 6.90
N GLU A 87 9.01 -7.26 6.21
CA GLU A 87 8.97 -7.32 4.74
C GLU A 87 9.06 -5.92 4.12
N LYS A 88 9.50 -5.89 2.85
CA LYS A 88 9.65 -4.67 2.07
C LYS A 88 8.54 -4.56 1.04
N ILE A 89 7.94 -3.39 0.99
CA ILE A 89 7.02 -2.95 -0.04
C ILE A 89 7.79 -2.02 -0.97
N ARG A 90 7.73 -2.30 -2.27
CA ARG A 90 8.18 -1.42 -3.33
C ARG A 90 7.02 -0.57 -3.79
N TYR A 91 7.23 0.72 -3.69
CA TYR A 91 6.39 1.76 -4.24
C TYR A 91 7.12 2.38 -5.44
N ILE A 92 6.43 2.57 -6.56
CA ILE A 92 6.98 3.19 -7.76
C ILE A 92 6.11 4.39 -8.12
N ASP A 93 6.71 5.58 -8.21
CA ASP A 93 6.07 6.80 -8.70
C ASP A 93 6.79 7.33 -9.92
N ASP A 94 6.10 7.48 -11.05
CA ASP A 94 6.68 8.04 -12.29
C ASP A 94 8.07 7.47 -12.67
N GLY A 95 8.28 6.17 -12.39
CA GLY A 95 9.54 5.46 -12.66
C GLY A 95 10.59 5.54 -11.54
N GLU A 96 10.38 6.35 -10.51
CA GLU A 96 11.20 6.37 -9.30
C GLU A 96 10.80 5.27 -8.32
N HIS A 97 11.78 4.65 -7.69
CA HIS A 97 11.58 3.48 -6.85
C HIS A 97 11.84 3.79 -5.37
N TYR A 98 10.83 3.56 -4.55
CA TYR A 98 10.85 3.76 -3.11
C TYR A 98 10.63 2.43 -2.40
N ILE A 99 11.37 2.20 -1.31
CA ILE A 99 11.27 0.97 -0.52
C ILE A 99 10.81 1.31 0.88
N TYR A 100 9.68 0.75 1.28
CA TYR A 100 9.13 0.86 2.63
C TYR A 100 9.25 -0.48 3.34
N ARG A 101 9.69 -0.48 4.60
CA ARG A 101 9.72 -1.69 5.44
C ARG A 101 8.49 -1.69 6.35
N ILE A 102 7.74 -2.78 6.35
CA ILE A 102 6.59 -2.97 7.24
C ILE A 102 7.10 -3.02 8.68
N GLU A 103 6.61 -2.11 9.51
CA GLU A 103 6.96 -2.01 10.92
C GLU A 103 5.88 -2.63 11.79
N GLU A 104 4.62 -2.54 11.35
CA GLU A 104 3.48 -2.96 12.14
C GLU A 104 2.33 -3.42 11.25
N ILE A 105 1.62 -4.45 11.70
CA ILE A 105 0.33 -4.88 11.14
C ILE A 105 -0.65 -4.94 12.31
N ARG A 106 -1.69 -4.13 12.26
CA ARG A 106 -2.76 -4.08 13.26
C ARG A 106 -4.03 -4.69 12.73
N ASP A 107 -4.75 -5.33 13.62
CA ASP A 107 -6.11 -5.76 13.36
C ASP A 107 -7.04 -4.58 13.59
N GLU A 108 -7.84 -4.22 12.59
CA GLU A 108 -8.95 -3.31 12.83
C GLU A 108 -10.10 -4.16 13.40
N LEU A 109 -10.13 -4.29 14.73
CA LEU A 109 -11.29 -4.81 15.43
C LEU A 109 -12.40 -3.75 15.31
N PHE A 110 -13.49 -4.10 14.64
CA PHE A 110 -14.74 -3.35 14.65
C PHE A 110 -15.33 -3.27 16.07
#